data_AF-A0A353FIR4-F1
#
_entry.id   AF-A0A353FIR4-F1
#
_cell.length_a   1.000
_cell.length_b   1.000
_cell.length_c   1.000
_cell.angle_alpha   90.00
_cell.angle_beta   90.00
_cell.angle_gamma   90.00
#
_symmetry.space_group_name_H-M   'P 1'
#
loop_
_entity.id
_entity.type
_entity.pdbx_description
1 polymer ?
#
loop_
_entity_poly.entity_id
_entity_poly.type
_entity_poly.pdbx_seq_one_letter_code
_entity_poly.pdbx_strand_id
1 'polypeptide(L)'
;MPIFLLLAFAGFPQGEVFVDVGVDSANVELGKPFEVRAEMDVPPGWHVYHPEQDRANGIPVSIAVDGADAIGPVSCDTQPKVHRDQIGGHVSETLWVFGSPEFTLPVVVEGPIGFRTIEVEVRWQLCDESVCLPPESKFFSIDLDVLPSASGAEASESFEVKVAAPSVQSATEELQSLSLLAFLLLAVGGGLFALAMPCTYPMIPITISFFTKQAEKRGGSVLPLSLAYGGGIIGIFILIGVAVGPLILAFATHPVTNLVIGILFLVFAFVLFGVLTLNPPRFLMTAAGRANAQGGYFGVFLMGATLVVTSFTCTAPFVGNILALAATGGGLARAALGMGVFGLTMAIPFVFLSLAPGRIQRLPQSGQWMDTLKVTLGFIELAAALKFISNADVVLGWKALSRETFLFLWAAIMLATAFYLFGFFRGRSKEPRPGRLQTTSAVMFLGFAGYCGYGWSGQPMDFVMTAIIPNYSNSSELAAQHEIVVDDYEAARAKALRQEKYLLVNFTGHT
;
A
#
# COMPACT_ATOMS: atom_id res chain seq x y z
N MET A 1 23.81 -21.50 13.73
CA MET A 1 22.49 -21.27 14.34
C MET A 1 21.49 -21.02 13.20
N PRO A 2 20.97 -22.09 12.59
CA PRO A 2 20.43 -22.09 11.22
C PRO A 2 18.89 -22.10 11.17
N ILE A 3 18.20 -21.40 12.07
CA ILE A 3 16.73 -21.45 12.18
C ILE A 3 16.04 -20.33 11.37
N PHE A 4 16.76 -19.27 11.01
CA PHE A 4 16.16 -18.10 10.36
C PHE A 4 16.12 -18.14 8.82
N LEU A 5 16.80 -19.09 8.18
CA LEU A 5 16.92 -19.14 6.71
C LEU A 5 15.92 -20.09 6.04
N LEU A 6 15.13 -20.84 6.82
CA LEU A 6 14.14 -21.80 6.33
C LEU A 6 12.71 -21.21 6.29
N LEU A 7 12.49 -20.04 6.88
CA LEU A 7 11.17 -19.37 6.91
C LEU A 7 10.91 -18.44 5.71
N ALA A 8 11.92 -18.19 4.86
CA ALA A 8 11.77 -17.28 3.71
C ALA A 8 11.38 -17.98 2.39
N PHE A 9 11.31 -19.32 2.37
CA PHE A 9 10.95 -20.12 1.19
C PHE A 9 9.73 -21.04 1.40
N ALA A 10 9.08 -20.97 2.56
CA ALA A 10 7.87 -21.72 2.87
C ALA A 10 6.73 -20.75 3.17
N GLY A 11 6.07 -20.28 2.13
CA GLY A 11 4.96 -19.34 2.23
C GLY A 11 4.38 -18.92 0.89
N PHE A 12 4.38 -19.81 -0.11
CA PHE A 12 3.30 -19.76 -1.10
C PHE A 12 2.10 -20.39 -0.39
N PRO A 13 0.95 -19.71 -0.26
CA PRO A 13 -0.26 -20.38 0.21
C PRO A 13 -0.62 -21.45 -0.83
N GLN A 14 -0.26 -22.70 -0.57
CA GLN A 14 -0.84 -23.83 -1.28
C GLN A 14 -2.25 -24.03 -0.74
N GLY A 15 -3.24 -23.58 -1.48
CA GLY A 15 -4.65 -23.72 -1.11
C GLY A 15 -5.54 -22.50 -1.36
N GLU A 16 -5.15 -21.54 -2.19
CA GLU A 16 -6.09 -20.49 -2.59
C GLU A 16 -7.10 -21.04 -3.61
N VAL A 17 -8.38 -20.97 -3.26
CA VAL A 17 -9.50 -21.25 -4.16
C VAL A 17 -9.91 -19.92 -4.81
N PHE A 18 -9.87 -19.86 -6.14
CA PHE A 18 -10.45 -18.75 -6.86
C PHE A 18 -11.96 -18.92 -6.89
N VAL A 19 -12.70 -17.87 -6.55
CA VAL A 19 -14.17 -17.88 -6.57
C VAL A 19 -14.58 -16.66 -7.37
N ASP A 20 -15.29 -16.87 -8.46
CA ASP A 20 -15.91 -15.83 -9.28
C ASP A 20 -17.42 -15.92 -9.08
N VAL A 21 -18.09 -14.78 -8.88
CA VAL A 21 -19.53 -14.74 -8.64
C VAL A 21 -20.18 -13.81 -9.65
N GLY A 22 -21.14 -14.34 -10.39
CA GLY A 22 -21.87 -13.65 -11.43
C GLY A 22 -23.38 -13.87 -11.36
N VAL A 23 -24.09 -13.13 -12.20
CA VAL A 23 -25.55 -13.25 -12.41
C VAL A 23 -25.81 -13.33 -13.90
N ASP A 24 -26.84 -14.09 -14.29
CA ASP A 24 -27.21 -14.31 -15.71
C ASP A 24 -27.51 -13.02 -16.49
N SER A 25 -27.99 -11.99 -15.80
CA SER A 25 -28.26 -10.69 -16.39
C SER A 25 -28.15 -9.57 -15.36
N ALA A 26 -27.41 -8.51 -15.70
CA ALA A 26 -27.33 -7.28 -14.88
C ALA A 26 -28.66 -6.52 -14.80
N ASN A 27 -29.59 -6.78 -15.73
CA ASN A 27 -30.95 -6.24 -15.70
C ASN A 27 -31.89 -7.29 -15.10
N VAL A 28 -32.48 -7.00 -13.94
CA VAL A 28 -33.39 -7.92 -13.26
C VAL A 28 -34.77 -7.28 -13.16
N GLU A 29 -35.81 -8.03 -13.53
CA GLU A 29 -37.18 -7.57 -13.37
C GLU A 29 -37.66 -7.82 -11.94
N LEU A 30 -38.34 -6.83 -11.37
CA LEU A 30 -38.93 -6.95 -10.04
C LEU A 30 -39.82 -8.19 -9.91
N GLY A 31 -39.57 -9.03 -8.91
CA GLY A 31 -40.37 -10.23 -8.60
C GLY A 31 -40.17 -11.43 -9.53
N LYS A 32 -39.24 -11.37 -10.51
CA LYS A 32 -38.82 -12.56 -11.27
C LYS A 32 -37.57 -13.19 -10.66
N PRO A 33 -37.51 -14.52 -10.53
CA PRO A 33 -36.32 -15.20 -10.04
C PRO A 33 -35.17 -15.09 -11.04
N PHE A 34 -33.98 -14.85 -10.50
CA PHE A 34 -32.71 -14.90 -11.23
C PHE A 34 -31.71 -15.75 -10.44
N GLU A 35 -30.68 -16.25 -11.13
CA GLU A 35 -29.69 -17.14 -10.54
C GLU A 35 -28.40 -16.36 -10.24
N VAL A 36 -27.94 -16.46 -9.00
CA VAL A 36 -26.57 -16.09 -8.60
C VAL A 36 -25.70 -17.33 -8.78
N ARG A 37 -24.63 -17.21 -9.55
CA ARG A 37 -23.69 -18.30 -9.83
C ARG A 37 -22.35 -18.01 -9.19
N ALA A 38 -21.79 -18.98 -8.47
CA ALA A 38 -20.45 -18.95 -7.92
C ALA A 38 -19.63 -20.06 -8.57
N GLU A 39 -18.69 -19.69 -9.43
CA GLU A 39 -17.71 -20.60 -10.02
C GLU A 39 -16.50 -20.67 -9.10
N MET A 40 -16.11 -21.87 -8.67
CA MET A 40 -14.95 -22.08 -7.80
C MET A 40 -13.88 -22.86 -8.55
N ASP A 41 -12.60 -22.49 -8.45
CA ASP A 41 -11.47 -23.25 -8.98
C ASP A 41 -10.68 -23.90 -7.84
N VAL A 42 -10.88 -25.21 -7.65
CA VAL A 42 -10.30 -25.99 -6.55
C VAL A 42 -8.94 -26.56 -6.97
N PRO A 43 -7.84 -26.25 -6.25
CA PRO A 43 -6.51 -26.74 -6.57
C PRO A 43 -6.42 -28.28 -6.64
N PRO A 44 -5.57 -28.84 -7.52
CA PRO A 44 -5.42 -30.28 -7.64
C PRO A 44 -4.92 -30.89 -6.32
N GLY A 45 -5.59 -31.95 -5.87
CA GLY A 45 -5.32 -32.62 -4.58
C GLY A 45 -6.18 -32.11 -3.41
N TRP A 46 -6.89 -30.99 -3.59
CA TRP A 46 -7.82 -30.44 -2.60
C TRP A 46 -9.28 -30.66 -3.02
N HIS A 47 -10.18 -30.67 -2.04
CA HIS A 47 -11.62 -30.78 -2.25
C HIS A 47 -12.39 -29.79 -1.38
N VAL A 48 -13.59 -29.45 -1.84
CA VAL A 48 -14.62 -28.77 -1.06
C VAL A 48 -15.81 -29.69 -0.84
N TYR A 49 -16.61 -29.40 0.18
CA TYR A 49 -17.79 -30.19 0.50
C TYR A 49 -19.02 -29.75 -0.29
N HIS A 50 -19.74 -30.73 -0.85
CA HIS A 50 -20.99 -30.50 -1.57
C HIS A 50 -22.06 -29.82 -0.70
N PRO A 51 -22.96 -28.97 -1.24
CA PRO A 51 -24.00 -28.27 -0.46
C PRO A 51 -24.92 -29.20 0.36
N GLU A 52 -25.12 -30.44 -0.10
CA GLU A 52 -25.90 -31.48 0.58
C GLU A 52 -25.11 -32.25 1.66
N GLN A 53 -23.84 -31.91 1.91
CA GLN A 53 -23.01 -32.56 2.92
C GLN A 53 -23.59 -32.39 4.33
N ASP A 54 -23.54 -33.47 5.12
CA ASP A 54 -23.83 -33.40 6.54
C ASP A 54 -22.78 -32.53 7.26
N ARG A 55 -23.25 -31.41 7.83
CA ARG A 55 -22.46 -30.42 8.58
C ARG A 55 -21.72 -30.99 9.78
N ALA A 56 -22.15 -32.15 10.29
CA ALA A 56 -21.44 -32.84 11.37
C ALA A 56 -20.08 -33.39 10.94
N ASN A 57 -19.91 -33.72 9.65
CA ASN A 57 -18.73 -34.38 9.10
C ASN A 57 -17.87 -33.48 8.19
N GLY A 58 -18.35 -32.30 7.82
CA GLY A 58 -17.63 -31.32 7.00
C GLY A 58 -18.47 -30.06 6.75
N ILE A 59 -17.85 -28.90 6.56
CA ILE A 59 -18.58 -27.64 6.33
C ILE A 59 -18.88 -27.49 4.82
N PRO A 60 -20.15 -27.59 4.38
CA PRO A 60 -20.52 -27.45 2.96
C PRO A 60 -20.29 -26.04 2.44
N VAL A 61 -20.15 -25.93 1.11
CA VAL A 61 -20.25 -24.64 0.42
C VAL A 61 -21.65 -24.06 0.62
N SER A 62 -21.73 -22.82 1.08
CA SER A 62 -22.98 -22.09 1.26
C SER A 62 -22.89 -20.68 0.67
N ILE A 63 -23.97 -20.25 0.02
CA ILE A 63 -24.13 -18.91 -0.52
C ILE A 63 -25.22 -18.20 0.29
N ALA A 64 -24.90 -17.04 0.85
CA ALA A 64 -25.86 -16.15 1.48
C ALA A 64 -25.90 -14.82 0.70
N VAL A 65 -27.07 -14.21 0.61
CA VAL A 65 -27.27 -12.96 -0.13
C VAL A 65 -27.96 -11.95 0.78
N ASP A 66 -27.39 -10.76 0.88
CA ASP A 66 -27.99 -9.60 1.54
C ASP A 66 -28.49 -8.62 0.48
N GLY A 67 -29.74 -8.18 0.64
CA GLY A 67 -30.45 -7.36 -0.34
C GLY A 67 -31.29 -8.12 -1.38
N ALA A 68 -31.34 -9.45 -1.34
CA ALA A 68 -32.28 -10.28 -2.10
C ALA A 68 -32.71 -11.51 -1.28
N ASP A 69 -33.89 -12.06 -1.56
CA ASP A 69 -34.45 -13.22 -0.87
C ASP A 69 -34.14 -14.51 -1.65
N ALA A 70 -33.54 -15.49 -0.99
CA ALA A 70 -33.25 -16.81 -1.57
C ALA A 70 -34.51 -17.69 -1.64
N ILE A 71 -34.77 -18.29 -2.80
CA ILE A 71 -36.01 -19.07 -3.08
C ILE A 71 -35.77 -20.59 -3.04
N GLY A 72 -34.51 -21.02 -2.91
CA GLY A 72 -34.16 -22.44 -2.92
C GLY A 72 -32.81 -22.75 -2.27
N PRO A 73 -32.45 -24.04 -2.15
CA PRO A 73 -31.14 -24.46 -1.70
C PRO A 73 -30.07 -24.16 -2.78
N VAL A 74 -28.81 -24.08 -2.36
CA VAL A 74 -27.67 -24.00 -3.28
C VAL A 74 -27.54 -25.32 -4.04
N SER A 75 -27.59 -25.28 -5.37
CA SER A 75 -27.30 -26.45 -6.23
C SER A 75 -25.87 -26.40 -6.77
N CYS A 76 -25.31 -27.57 -7.06
CA CYS A 76 -23.98 -27.75 -7.65
C CYS A 76 -24.13 -28.53 -8.96
N ASP A 77 -23.49 -28.07 -10.04
CA ASP A 77 -23.51 -28.79 -11.33
C ASP A 77 -22.66 -30.07 -11.31
N THR A 78 -21.64 -30.11 -10.44
CA THR A 78 -20.72 -31.25 -10.33
C THR A 78 -21.22 -32.31 -9.36
N GLN A 79 -21.34 -33.56 -9.81
CA GLN A 79 -21.68 -34.69 -8.93
C GLN A 79 -20.57 -34.94 -7.91
N PRO A 80 -20.90 -35.07 -6.61
CA PRO A 80 -19.90 -35.30 -5.58
C PRO A 80 -19.37 -36.73 -5.62
N LYS A 81 -18.09 -36.88 -5.29
CA LYS A 81 -17.47 -38.17 -5.02
C LYS A 81 -17.69 -38.54 -3.55
N VAL A 82 -18.42 -39.63 -3.30
CA VAL A 82 -18.66 -40.12 -1.94
C VAL A 82 -17.36 -40.72 -1.38
N HIS A 83 -16.87 -40.17 -0.28
CA HIS A 83 -15.79 -40.70 0.52
C HIS A 83 -16.34 -41.24 1.84
N ARG A 84 -15.76 -42.34 2.32
CA ARG A 84 -16.22 -43.01 3.54
C ARG A 84 -15.04 -43.17 4.48
N ASP A 85 -15.06 -42.42 5.56
CA ASP A 85 -14.05 -42.51 6.60
C ASP A 85 -14.57 -43.30 7.80
N GLN A 86 -13.69 -44.12 8.36
CA GLN A 86 -14.01 -44.92 9.54
C GLN A 86 -13.19 -44.39 10.72
N ILE A 87 -13.78 -43.45 11.46
CA ILE A 87 -13.14 -42.82 12.62
C ILE A 87 -13.80 -43.36 13.88
N GLY A 88 -13.03 -44.05 14.72
CA GLY A 88 -13.50 -44.51 16.04
C GLY A 88 -14.65 -45.52 16.01
N GLY A 89 -14.86 -46.24 14.90
CA GLY A 89 -15.94 -47.23 14.75
C GLY A 89 -17.25 -46.70 14.15
N HIS A 90 -17.33 -45.39 13.88
CA HIS A 90 -18.40 -44.76 13.11
C HIS A 90 -17.96 -44.57 11.66
N VAL A 91 -18.86 -44.86 10.71
CA VAL A 91 -18.64 -44.60 9.29
C VAL A 91 -19.25 -43.24 8.96
N SER A 92 -18.41 -42.25 8.66
CA SER A 92 -18.84 -40.93 8.20
C SER A 92 -18.75 -40.86 6.68
N GLU A 93 -19.86 -40.54 6.03
CA GLU A 93 -19.89 -40.28 4.59
C GLU A 93 -19.66 -38.79 4.33
N THR A 94 -18.68 -38.47 3.48
CA THR A 94 -18.37 -37.12 3.03
C THR A 94 -18.47 -37.02 1.50
N LEU A 95 -18.97 -35.89 1.02
CA LEU A 95 -19.28 -35.61 -0.39
C LEU A 95 -18.27 -34.61 -0.92
N TRP A 96 -17.28 -35.11 -1.66
CA TRP A 96 -16.15 -34.31 -2.13
C TRP A 96 -16.38 -33.82 -3.55
N VAL A 97 -16.12 -32.53 -3.77
CA VAL A 97 -16.18 -31.88 -5.08
C VAL A 97 -14.79 -31.36 -5.44
N PHE A 98 -14.36 -31.65 -6.67
CA PHE A 98 -13.02 -31.38 -7.20
C PHE A 98 -13.10 -30.59 -8.51
N GLY A 99 -12.02 -29.90 -8.88
CA GLY A 99 -11.92 -29.17 -10.14
C GLY A 99 -12.64 -27.84 -10.06
N SER A 100 -13.46 -27.52 -11.06
CA SER A 100 -14.09 -26.21 -11.19
C SER A 100 -15.62 -26.26 -11.06
N PRO A 101 -16.18 -26.54 -9.86
CA PRO A 101 -17.63 -26.63 -9.68
C PRO A 101 -18.33 -25.26 -9.75
N GLU A 102 -19.50 -25.25 -10.38
CA GLU A 102 -20.43 -24.11 -10.43
C GLU A 102 -21.55 -24.33 -9.42
N PHE A 103 -21.72 -23.38 -8.50
CA PHE A 103 -22.78 -23.36 -7.50
C PHE A 103 -23.82 -22.29 -7.83
N THR A 104 -25.09 -22.65 -7.87
CA THR A 104 -26.19 -21.74 -8.22
C THR A 104 -27.18 -21.57 -7.07
N LEU A 105 -27.61 -20.32 -6.85
CA LEU A 105 -28.62 -19.95 -5.87
C LEU A 105 -29.73 -19.11 -6.55
N PRO A 106 -30.98 -19.59 -6.61
CA PRO A 106 -32.08 -18.80 -7.13
C PRO A 106 -32.54 -17.75 -6.09
N VAL A 107 -32.58 -16.49 -6.50
CA VAL A 107 -32.94 -15.34 -5.66
C VAL A 107 -34.01 -14.47 -6.32
N VAL A 108 -34.81 -13.78 -5.51
CA VAL A 108 -35.76 -12.74 -5.95
C VAL A 108 -35.47 -11.46 -5.19
N VAL A 109 -35.61 -10.33 -5.88
CA VAL A 109 -35.55 -9.01 -5.27
C VAL A 109 -36.96 -8.46 -5.09
N GLU A 110 -37.37 -8.29 -3.83
CA GLU A 110 -38.56 -7.52 -3.46
C GLU A 110 -38.13 -6.13 -2.97
N GLY A 111 -38.72 -5.06 -3.50
CA GLY A 111 -38.35 -3.69 -3.09
C GLY A 111 -38.61 -2.57 -4.11
N PRO A 112 -38.08 -1.36 -3.85
CA PRO A 112 -38.17 -0.23 -4.77
C PRO A 112 -37.30 -0.45 -6.02
N ILE A 113 -37.78 0.08 -7.15
CA ILE A 113 -37.15 0.03 -8.48
C ILE A 113 -35.92 0.95 -8.51
N GLY A 114 -34.84 0.53 -9.18
CA GLY A 114 -33.60 1.30 -9.38
C GLY A 114 -32.31 0.50 -9.21
N PHE A 115 -31.16 1.18 -9.29
CA PHE A 115 -29.86 0.56 -9.06
C PHE A 115 -29.73 0.09 -7.61
N ARG A 116 -29.45 -1.20 -7.44
CA ARG A 116 -29.25 -1.82 -6.13
C ARG A 116 -28.00 -2.69 -6.17
N THR A 117 -27.14 -2.51 -5.19
CA THR A 117 -26.05 -3.44 -4.94
C THR A 117 -26.57 -4.53 -4.00
N ILE A 118 -26.43 -5.78 -4.40
CA ILE A 118 -26.62 -6.95 -3.52
C ILE A 118 -25.25 -7.44 -3.06
N GLU A 119 -25.14 -7.87 -1.81
CA GLU A 119 -23.92 -8.48 -1.27
C GLU A 119 -24.10 -9.99 -1.22
N VAL A 120 -23.17 -10.73 -1.83
CA VAL A 120 -23.17 -12.19 -1.86
C VAL A 120 -21.99 -12.70 -1.03
N GLU A 121 -22.27 -13.42 0.04
CA GLU A 121 -21.28 -14.16 0.83
C GLU A 121 -21.21 -15.60 0.35
N VAL A 122 -20.05 -16.01 -0.17
CA VAL A 122 -19.75 -17.42 -0.46
C VAL A 122 -18.81 -17.93 0.63
N ARG A 123 -19.24 -18.96 1.34
CA ARG A 123 -18.49 -19.59 2.43
C ARG A 123 -18.17 -21.04 2.09
N TRP A 124 -16.92 -21.45 2.27
CA TRP A 124 -16.47 -22.82 2.02
C TRP A 124 -15.40 -23.27 3.02
N GLN A 125 -15.08 -24.57 2.98
CA GLN A 125 -13.96 -25.15 3.69
C GLN A 125 -13.15 -26.01 2.72
N LEU A 126 -11.83 -25.77 2.66
CA LEU A 126 -10.92 -26.52 1.80
C LEU A 126 -10.19 -27.61 2.59
N CYS A 127 -10.23 -28.84 2.09
CA CYS A 127 -9.61 -30.00 2.73
C CYS A 127 -8.77 -30.81 1.73
N ASP A 128 -7.68 -31.38 2.22
CA ASP A 128 -6.86 -32.44 1.62
C ASP A 128 -7.17 -33.76 2.37
N GLU A 129 -6.67 -34.90 1.90
CA GLU A 129 -6.78 -36.20 2.59
C GLU A 129 -6.25 -36.20 4.05
N SER A 130 -5.40 -35.25 4.42
CA SER A 130 -4.67 -35.21 5.69
C SER A 130 -5.00 -34.00 6.58
N VAL A 131 -5.40 -32.87 6.00
CA VAL A 131 -5.62 -31.62 6.73
C VAL A 131 -6.79 -30.83 6.13
N CYS A 132 -7.66 -30.32 7.00
CA CYS A 132 -8.67 -29.32 6.65
C CYS A 132 -8.23 -27.93 7.10
N LEU A 133 -8.34 -26.96 6.21
CA LEU A 133 -8.12 -25.55 6.53
C LEU A 133 -9.34 -24.97 7.27
N PRO A 134 -9.16 -23.87 8.04
CA PRO A 134 -10.29 -23.14 8.59
C PRO A 134 -11.21 -22.62 7.46
N PRO A 135 -12.53 -22.52 7.70
CA PRO A 135 -13.47 -22.06 6.69
C PRO A 135 -13.19 -20.61 6.30
N GLU A 136 -13.32 -20.32 5.02
CA GLU A 136 -13.11 -19.00 4.42
C GLU A 136 -14.45 -18.48 3.89
N SER A 137 -14.68 -17.17 3.98
CA SER A 137 -15.81 -16.49 3.34
C SER A 137 -15.31 -15.33 2.50
N LYS A 138 -15.84 -15.21 1.28
CA LYS A 138 -15.62 -14.06 0.38
C LYS A 138 -16.94 -13.36 0.13
N PHE A 139 -16.88 -12.03 0.14
CA PHE A 139 -18.00 -11.15 -0.13
C PHE A 139 -17.85 -10.56 -1.53
N PHE A 140 -18.92 -10.61 -2.32
CA PHE A 140 -19.00 -10.07 -3.67
C PHE A 140 -20.14 -9.07 -3.73
N SER A 141 -19.88 -7.91 -4.33
CA SER A 141 -20.91 -6.88 -4.55
C SER A 141 -21.36 -6.95 -6.01
N ILE A 142 -22.65 -7.18 -6.23
CA ILE A 142 -23.23 -7.25 -7.58
C ILE A 142 -24.20 -6.09 -7.74
N ASP A 143 -23.91 -5.23 -8.71
CA ASP A 143 -24.78 -4.11 -9.06
C ASP A 143 -25.87 -4.60 -10.02
N LEU A 144 -27.12 -4.49 -9.59
CA LEU A 144 -28.30 -4.84 -10.35
C LEU A 144 -29.05 -3.57 -10.75
N ASP A 145 -29.43 -3.48 -12.01
CA ASP A 145 -30.44 -2.52 -12.46
C ASP A 145 -31.82 -3.17 -12.35
N VAL A 146 -32.54 -2.86 -11.27
CA VAL A 146 -33.88 -3.39 -11.03
C VAL A 146 -34.87 -2.58 -11.84
N LEU A 147 -35.26 -3.10 -12.99
CA LEU A 147 -36.15 -2.41 -13.92
C LEU A 147 -37.60 -2.50 -13.42
N PRO A 148 -38.38 -1.42 -13.53
CA PRO A 148 -39.81 -1.49 -13.35
C PRO A 148 -40.38 -2.44 -14.39
N SER A 149 -41.35 -3.27 -14.00
CA SER A 149 -42.17 -3.96 -14.98
C SER A 149 -42.91 -2.88 -15.79
N ALA A 150 -42.38 -2.61 -16.99
CA ALA A 150 -42.73 -1.60 -17.98
C ALA A 150 -43.62 -0.41 -17.54
N SER A 151 -43.02 0.80 -17.44
CA SER A 151 -43.54 2.06 -18.05
C SER A 151 -42.80 3.33 -17.56
N GLY A 152 -42.09 4.02 -18.46
CA GLY A 152 -42.12 5.48 -18.63
C GLY A 152 -41.27 6.44 -17.76
N ALA A 153 -40.29 7.07 -18.43
CA ALA A 153 -39.87 8.49 -18.41
C ALA A 153 -39.02 9.12 -17.27
N GLU A 154 -37.80 9.54 -17.68
CA GLU A 154 -36.99 10.76 -17.42
C GLU A 154 -37.20 11.64 -16.16
N ALA A 155 -36.13 11.89 -15.39
CA ALA A 155 -35.49 13.22 -15.18
C ALA A 155 -34.37 13.21 -14.09
N SER A 156 -33.36 14.08 -14.31
CA SER A 156 -32.15 14.47 -13.55
C SER A 156 -32.36 14.71 -12.03
N GLU A 157 -31.36 14.71 -11.13
CA GLU A 157 -30.09 15.45 -11.11
C GLU A 157 -29.22 15.05 -9.87
N SER A 158 -27.88 15.20 -9.99
CA SER A 158 -26.86 15.42 -8.94
C SER A 158 -26.58 14.36 -7.85
N PHE A 159 -25.37 13.76 -7.89
CA PHE A 159 -24.69 13.28 -6.67
C PHE A 159 -23.18 13.50 -6.72
N GLU A 160 -22.65 13.93 -5.59
CA GLU A 160 -21.29 14.34 -5.28
C GLU A 160 -20.37 13.11 -5.12
N VAL A 161 -19.29 13.04 -5.89
CA VAL A 161 -18.40 11.86 -5.93
C VAL A 161 -17.32 11.95 -4.86
N LYS A 162 -17.42 11.10 -3.84
CA LYS A 162 -16.39 10.86 -2.83
C LYS A 162 -15.48 9.73 -3.31
N VAL A 163 -14.33 10.09 -3.88
CA VAL A 163 -13.32 9.14 -4.38
C VAL A 163 -12.50 8.58 -3.21
N ALA A 164 -12.59 7.27 -2.98
CA ALA A 164 -11.73 6.51 -2.07
C ALA A 164 -10.65 5.77 -2.89
N ALA A 165 -9.37 6.06 -2.61
CA ALA A 165 -8.23 5.28 -3.07
C ALA A 165 -8.00 4.09 -2.12
N PRO A 166 -7.45 2.95 -2.61
CA PRO A 166 -7.58 1.65 -1.96
C PRO A 166 -6.74 1.58 -0.67
N SER A 167 -7.42 1.30 0.43
CA SER A 167 -6.83 1.05 1.73
C SER A 167 -6.45 -0.42 1.85
N VAL A 168 -5.31 -0.66 2.49
CA VAL A 168 -4.90 -1.97 3.01
C VAL A 168 -5.94 -2.38 4.06
N GLN A 169 -6.97 -3.11 3.63
CA GLN A 169 -8.05 -3.61 4.47
C GLN A 169 -7.80 -5.08 4.74
N SER A 170 -7.09 -5.37 5.82
CA SER A 170 -7.16 -6.67 6.46
C SER A 170 -7.04 -6.46 7.96
N ALA A 171 -8.01 -6.99 8.69
CA ALA A 171 -8.23 -6.92 10.14
C ALA A 171 -9.00 -5.70 10.66
N THR A 172 -10.32 -5.63 10.42
CA THR A 172 -11.19 -4.72 11.20
C THR A 172 -12.63 -5.23 11.37
N GLU A 173 -12.88 -6.23 12.24
CA GLU A 173 -14.26 -6.54 12.69
C GLU A 173 -14.47 -6.53 14.21
N GLU A 174 -13.45 -6.28 15.05
CA GLU A 174 -13.60 -6.13 16.51
C GLU A 174 -13.27 -4.70 16.99
N LEU A 175 -13.61 -3.67 16.21
CA LEU A 175 -12.85 -2.42 16.24
C LEU A 175 -13.60 -1.11 16.52
N GLN A 176 -14.77 -1.09 17.17
CA GLN A 176 -15.40 0.21 17.46
C GLN A 176 -14.73 0.97 18.63
N SER A 177 -14.37 0.30 19.72
CA SER A 177 -13.51 0.86 20.80
C SER A 177 -12.02 0.81 20.45
N LEU A 178 -11.67 -0.12 19.57
CA LEU A 178 -10.33 -0.38 19.06
C LEU A 178 -10.00 0.58 17.87
N SER A 179 -10.96 1.39 17.36
CA SER A 179 -10.78 2.32 16.22
C SER A 179 -9.79 3.45 16.52
N LEU A 180 -9.91 4.08 17.69
CA LEU A 180 -8.94 5.09 18.13
C LEU A 180 -7.60 4.45 18.47
N LEU A 181 -7.60 3.31 19.16
CA LEU A 181 -6.36 2.63 19.53
C LEU A 181 -5.59 2.16 18.29
N ALA A 182 -6.25 1.55 17.30
CA ALA A 182 -5.66 1.14 16.04
C ALA A 182 -5.21 2.34 15.21
N PHE A 183 -5.98 3.43 15.19
CA PHE A 183 -5.56 4.68 14.56
C PHE A 183 -4.30 5.26 15.21
N LEU A 184 -4.21 5.26 16.54
CA LEU A 184 -3.00 5.66 17.26
C LEU A 184 -1.84 4.69 16.99
N LEU A 185 -2.09 3.37 16.98
CA LEU A 185 -1.08 2.37 16.66
C LEU A 185 -0.53 2.56 15.25
N LEU A 186 -1.40 2.90 14.30
CA LEU A 186 -1.02 3.20 12.92
C LEU A 186 -0.20 4.49 12.84
N ALA A 187 -0.57 5.53 13.60
CA ALA A 187 0.20 6.77 13.68
C ALA A 187 1.60 6.56 14.29
N VAL A 188 1.68 5.74 15.36
CA VAL A 188 2.95 5.34 15.97
C VAL A 188 3.77 4.49 15.01
N GLY A 189 3.15 3.52 14.35
CA GLY A 189 3.79 2.66 13.34
C GLY A 189 4.35 3.49 12.19
N GLY A 190 3.53 4.37 11.60
CA GLY A 190 3.95 5.28 10.55
C GLY A 190 5.08 6.20 10.97
N GLY A 191 5.05 6.73 12.20
CA GLY A 191 6.13 7.53 12.77
C GLY A 191 7.45 6.74 12.93
N LEU A 192 7.36 5.48 13.37
CA LEU A 192 8.51 4.61 13.51
C LEU A 192 9.11 4.21 12.16
N PHE A 193 8.26 3.93 11.16
CA PHE A 193 8.71 3.69 9.78
C PHE A 193 9.35 4.94 9.18
N ALA A 194 8.80 6.12 9.44
CA ALA A 194 9.34 7.39 8.97
C ALA A 194 10.74 7.71 9.54
N LEU A 195 11.05 7.25 10.75
CA LEU A 195 12.40 7.33 11.32
C LEU A 195 13.42 6.47 10.54
N ALA A 196 12.97 5.41 9.88
CA ALA A 196 13.82 4.53 9.07
C ALA A 196 13.97 5.01 7.62
N MET A 197 13.25 6.06 7.21
CA MET A 197 13.27 6.58 5.84
C MET A 197 14.58 7.31 5.51
N PRO A 198 15.04 7.26 4.25
CA PRO A 198 16.32 7.81 3.82
C PRO A 198 16.49 9.32 4.10
N CYS A 199 15.41 10.10 4.13
CA CYS A 199 15.49 11.56 4.27
C CYS A 199 15.67 12.05 5.73
N THR A 200 15.34 11.23 6.73
CA THR A 200 15.53 11.57 8.15
C THR A 200 16.93 11.20 8.65
N TYR A 201 17.52 10.15 8.07
CA TYR A 201 18.86 9.66 8.39
C TYR A 201 19.98 10.72 8.30
N PRO A 202 20.11 11.55 7.23
CA PRO A 202 21.18 12.55 7.13
C PRO A 202 21.02 13.70 8.13
N MET A 203 19.83 13.92 8.69
CA MET A 203 19.60 14.95 9.71
C MET A 203 20.05 14.51 11.11
N ILE A 204 20.14 13.20 11.40
CA ILE A 204 20.63 12.66 12.68
C ILE A 204 22.04 13.17 13.03
N PRO A 205 23.08 13.06 12.16
CA PRO A 205 24.41 13.56 12.50
C PRO A 205 24.47 15.10 12.62
N ILE A 206 23.67 15.84 11.85
CA ILE A 206 23.61 17.30 11.90
C ILE A 206 23.03 17.75 13.25
N THR A 207 21.90 17.16 13.66
CA THR A 207 21.28 17.44 14.96
C THR A 207 22.21 17.08 16.11
N ILE A 208 22.87 15.93 16.06
CA ILE A 208 23.88 15.54 17.04
C ILE A 208 25.01 16.57 17.14
N SER A 209 25.60 16.99 16.01
CA SER A 209 26.69 17.98 15.98
C SER A 209 26.25 19.36 16.52
N PHE A 210 24.99 19.73 16.29
CA PHE A 210 24.43 20.95 16.83
C PHE A 210 24.24 20.88 18.35
N PHE A 211 23.63 19.81 18.86
CA PHE A 211 23.40 19.64 20.30
C PHE A 211 24.69 19.44 21.10
N THR A 212 25.72 18.80 20.55
CA THR A 212 27.03 18.70 21.22
C THR A 212 27.69 20.07 21.38
N LYS A 213 27.69 20.90 20.34
CA LYS A 213 28.19 22.29 20.42
C LYS A 213 27.38 23.15 21.39
N GLN A 214 26.07 22.95 21.47
CA GLN A 214 25.22 23.72 22.37
C GLN A 214 25.35 23.26 23.83
N ALA A 215 25.58 21.97 24.06
CA ALA A 215 25.87 21.41 25.38
C ALA A 215 27.16 21.98 25.97
N GLU A 216 28.21 22.12 25.15
CA GLU A 216 29.48 22.76 25.53
C GLU A 216 29.30 24.24 25.91
N LYS A 217 28.52 24.99 25.13
CA LYS A 217 28.27 26.43 25.40
C LYS A 217 27.44 26.70 26.65
N ARG A 218 26.56 25.78 27.07
CA ARG A 218 25.58 25.98 28.16
C ARG A 218 25.86 25.17 29.44
N GLY A 219 27.07 24.64 29.58
CA GLY A 219 27.49 23.94 30.80
C GLY A 219 26.61 22.74 31.18
N GLY A 220 26.07 22.02 30.19
CA GLY A 220 25.27 20.80 30.42
C GLY A 220 23.75 20.96 30.52
N SER A 221 23.22 22.19 30.51
CA SER A 221 21.76 22.42 30.55
C SER A 221 21.10 22.32 29.15
N VAL A 222 21.00 21.10 28.61
CA VAL A 222 20.37 20.84 27.29
C VAL A 222 18.88 20.53 27.34
N LEU A 223 18.37 20.13 28.51
CA LEU A 223 16.98 19.69 28.70
C LEU A 223 15.88 20.64 28.18
N PRO A 224 15.91 21.96 28.47
CA PRO A 224 14.86 22.84 27.97
C PRO A 224 14.98 23.07 26.46
N LEU A 225 16.19 22.96 25.91
CA LEU A 225 16.44 23.10 24.47
C LEU A 225 15.92 21.87 23.71
N SER A 226 16.13 20.68 24.28
CA SER A 226 15.60 19.41 23.77
C SER A 226 14.07 19.40 23.78
N LEU A 227 13.44 19.90 24.84
CA LEU A 227 11.98 20.02 24.92
C LEU A 227 11.43 21.01 23.90
N ALA A 228 12.09 22.15 23.70
CA ALA A 228 11.71 23.11 22.67
C ALA A 228 11.86 22.53 21.25
N TYR A 229 12.87 21.68 21.02
CA TYR A 229 13.06 20.96 19.77
C TYR A 229 11.93 19.97 19.50
N GLY A 230 11.65 19.08 20.47
CA GLY A 230 10.57 18.10 20.36
C GLY A 230 9.19 18.76 20.24
N GLY A 231 8.94 19.81 21.03
CA GLY A 231 7.73 20.61 20.96
C GLY A 231 7.56 21.31 19.60
N GLY A 232 8.66 21.78 19.01
CA GLY A 232 8.65 22.34 17.65
C GLY A 232 8.25 21.32 16.59
N ILE A 233 8.79 20.10 16.65
CA ILE A 233 8.44 19.01 15.74
C ILE A 233 6.94 18.67 15.86
N ILE A 234 6.46 18.44 17.08
CA ILE A 234 5.05 18.11 17.35
C ILE A 234 4.13 19.25 16.87
N GLY A 235 4.45 20.48 17.23
CA GLY A 235 3.66 21.66 16.87
C GLY A 235 3.55 21.85 15.36
N ILE A 236 4.62 21.63 14.61
CA ILE A 236 4.63 21.80 13.15
C ILE A 236 3.88 20.65 12.47
N PHE A 237 3.99 19.40 12.93
CA PHE A 237 3.18 18.31 12.39
C PHE A 237 1.69 18.52 12.65
N ILE A 238 1.31 18.99 13.84
CA ILE A 238 -0.09 19.37 14.14
C ILE A 238 -0.53 20.51 13.21
N LEU A 239 0.29 21.55 13.03
CA LEU A 239 0.00 22.67 12.16
C LEU A 239 -0.20 22.22 10.71
N ILE A 240 0.66 21.35 10.20
CA ILE A 240 0.53 20.76 8.87
C ILE A 240 -0.73 19.90 8.78
N GLY A 241 -1.03 19.07 9.78
CA GLY A 241 -2.24 18.25 9.79
C GLY A 241 -3.53 19.06 9.76
N VAL A 242 -3.55 20.17 10.50
CA VAL A 242 -4.69 21.09 10.58
C VAL A 242 -4.82 21.93 9.30
N ALA A 243 -3.71 22.46 8.78
CA ALA A 243 -3.71 23.33 7.61
C ALA A 243 -3.89 22.56 6.29
N VAL A 244 -3.24 21.41 6.15
CA VAL A 244 -3.25 20.61 4.92
C VAL A 244 -4.36 19.57 4.95
N GLY A 245 -4.86 19.15 6.12
CA GLY A 245 -5.97 18.19 6.25
C GLY A 245 -7.14 18.40 5.28
N PRO A 246 -7.76 19.58 5.19
CA PRO A 246 -8.87 19.84 4.26
C PRO A 246 -8.45 19.97 2.78
N LEU A 247 -7.17 20.22 2.50
CA LEU A 247 -6.64 20.48 1.16
C LEU A 247 -5.76 19.33 0.63
N ILE A 248 -5.57 18.25 1.40
CA ILE A 248 -4.59 17.20 1.14
C ILE A 248 -4.82 16.51 -0.20
N LEU A 249 -6.08 16.27 -0.57
CA LEU A 249 -6.45 15.61 -1.83
C LEU A 249 -6.13 16.49 -3.04
N ALA A 250 -6.39 17.79 -2.95
CA ALA A 250 -6.08 18.74 -4.02
C ALA A 250 -4.57 18.96 -4.17
N PHE A 251 -3.82 19.00 -3.05
CA PHE A 251 -2.36 19.12 -3.10
C PHE A 251 -1.66 17.84 -3.58
N ALA A 252 -2.16 16.66 -3.20
CA ALA A 252 -1.56 15.37 -3.55
C ALA A 252 -1.79 14.97 -5.01
N THR A 253 -2.87 15.44 -5.63
CA THR A 253 -3.20 15.17 -7.05
C THR A 253 -2.62 16.20 -8.01
N HIS A 254 -2.19 17.37 -7.51
CA HIS A 254 -1.71 18.45 -8.39
C HIS A 254 -0.39 18.06 -9.09
N PRO A 255 -0.34 18.06 -10.44
CA PRO A 255 0.79 17.53 -11.21
C PRO A 255 2.09 18.28 -10.92
N VAL A 256 2.01 19.60 -10.80
CA VAL A 256 3.19 20.44 -10.52
C VAL A 256 3.78 20.13 -9.15
N THR A 257 2.95 19.79 -8.16
CA THR A 257 3.39 19.47 -6.80
C THR A 257 4.16 18.16 -6.78
N ASN A 258 3.59 17.13 -7.43
CA ASN A 258 4.25 15.82 -7.56
C ASN A 258 5.56 15.91 -8.35
N LEU A 259 5.60 16.72 -9.41
CA LEU A 259 6.80 16.95 -10.21
C LEU A 259 7.90 17.68 -9.41
N VAL A 260 7.54 18.73 -8.65
CA VAL A 260 8.48 19.46 -7.79
C VAL A 260 9.05 18.54 -6.71
N ILE A 261 8.22 17.71 -6.07
CA ILE A 261 8.66 16.74 -5.06
C ILE A 261 9.56 15.67 -5.68
N GLY A 262 9.22 15.16 -6.87
CA GLY A 262 10.04 14.20 -7.61
C GLY A 262 11.43 14.76 -7.97
N ILE A 263 11.50 16.00 -8.45
CA ILE A 263 12.77 16.69 -8.73
C ILE A 263 13.57 16.89 -7.44
N LEU A 264 12.92 17.26 -6.34
CA LEU A 264 13.57 17.43 -5.04
C LEU A 264 14.21 16.13 -4.53
N PHE A 265 13.50 14.99 -4.62
CA PHE A 265 14.07 13.68 -4.28
C PHE A 265 15.23 13.28 -5.20
N LEU A 266 15.14 13.58 -6.49
CA LEU A 266 16.22 13.32 -7.44
C LEU A 266 17.48 14.14 -7.09
N VAL A 267 17.31 15.41 -6.70
CA VAL A 267 18.41 16.25 -6.19
C VAL A 267 19.02 15.66 -4.90
N PHE A 268 18.19 15.22 -3.94
CA PHE A 268 18.67 14.60 -2.71
C PHE A 268 19.40 13.28 -2.96
N ALA A 269 18.94 12.44 -3.89
CA ALA A 269 19.63 11.22 -4.28
C ALA A 269 21.06 11.52 -4.79
N PHE A 270 21.22 12.55 -5.64
CA PHE A 270 22.55 12.95 -6.12
C PHE A 270 23.45 13.55 -5.02
N VAL A 271 22.86 14.20 -4.03
CA VAL A 271 23.57 14.66 -2.82
C VAL A 271 24.05 13.47 -1.99
N LEU A 272 23.22 12.44 -1.88
CA LEU A 272 23.57 11.21 -1.18
C LEU A 272 24.72 10.48 -1.87
N PHE A 273 24.69 10.39 -3.20
CA PHE A 273 25.82 9.86 -4.00
C PHE A 273 27.10 10.70 -3.89
N GLY A 274 27.01 11.95 -3.42
CA GLY A 274 28.16 12.84 -3.26
C GLY A 274 28.65 13.46 -4.57
N VAL A 275 27.92 13.25 -5.68
CA VAL A 275 28.17 13.90 -6.97
C VAL A 275 27.84 15.39 -6.88
N LEU A 276 26.74 15.71 -6.19
CA LEU A 276 26.38 17.06 -5.80
C LEU A 276 26.81 17.30 -4.36
N THR A 277 27.94 17.98 -4.16
CA THR A 277 28.19 18.59 -2.84
C THR A 277 27.25 19.77 -2.73
N LEU A 278 26.18 19.63 -1.92
CA LEU A 278 25.39 20.75 -1.44
C LEU A 278 26.34 21.67 -0.65
N ASN A 279 27.05 22.53 -1.35
CA ASN A 279 27.57 23.77 -0.83
C ASN A 279 26.45 24.78 -1.04
N PRO A 280 25.47 24.88 -0.12
CA PRO A 280 24.51 25.96 -0.17
C PRO A 280 25.29 27.27 -0.31
N PRO A 281 24.81 28.22 -1.14
CA PRO A 281 25.50 29.47 -1.37
C PRO A 281 25.88 30.11 -0.04
N ARG A 282 27.08 30.69 0.04
CA ARG A 282 27.69 31.15 1.30
C ARG A 282 26.74 32.01 2.14
N PHE A 283 25.84 32.76 1.50
CA PHE A 283 24.78 33.54 2.14
C PHE A 283 23.81 32.67 2.98
N LEU A 284 23.31 31.56 2.46
CA LEU A 284 22.44 30.61 3.18
C LEU A 284 23.21 29.94 4.32
N MET A 285 24.47 29.57 4.08
CA MET A 285 25.33 28.97 5.10
C MET A 285 25.69 29.97 6.22
N THR A 286 25.85 31.25 5.91
CA THR A 286 26.01 32.32 6.90
C THR A 286 24.71 32.70 7.59
N ALA A 287 23.55 32.59 6.94
CA ALA A 287 22.25 32.83 7.55
C ALA A 287 21.89 31.68 8.52
N ALA A 288 22.03 30.43 8.07
CA ALA A 288 21.90 29.24 8.91
C ALA A 288 22.98 29.21 10.00
N GLY A 289 24.20 29.64 9.69
CA GLY A 289 25.31 29.78 10.64
C GLY A 289 25.08 30.86 11.68
N ARG A 290 24.45 31.99 11.33
CA ARG A 290 24.03 33.06 12.27
C ARG A 290 22.84 32.62 13.13
N ALA A 291 21.87 31.92 12.54
CA ALA A 291 20.77 31.31 13.28
C ALA A 291 21.26 30.23 14.27
N ASN A 292 22.27 29.44 13.88
CA ASN A 292 22.98 28.51 14.76
C ASN A 292 23.84 29.23 15.81
N ALA A 293 24.49 30.35 15.47
CA ALA A 293 25.36 31.08 16.37
C ALA A 293 24.60 31.90 17.42
N GLN A 294 23.40 32.40 17.11
CA GLN A 294 22.50 33.08 18.05
C GLN A 294 21.81 32.15 19.05
N GLY A 295 22.03 30.83 18.97
CA GLY A 295 22.03 29.91 20.13
C GLY A 295 20.87 30.09 21.13
N GLY A 296 19.63 30.01 20.66
CA GLY A 296 18.43 30.19 21.48
C GLY A 296 17.33 29.18 21.16
N TYR A 297 16.23 29.20 21.94
CA TYR A 297 15.04 28.36 21.70
C TYR A 297 14.47 28.53 20.28
N PHE A 298 14.57 29.75 19.73
CA PHE A 298 14.11 30.07 18.37
C PHE A 298 14.91 29.36 17.26
N GLY A 299 16.24 29.28 17.39
CA GLY A 299 17.09 28.58 16.41
C GLY A 299 16.83 27.07 16.40
N VAL A 300 16.51 26.51 17.57
CA VAL A 300 16.17 25.09 17.73
C VAL A 300 14.79 24.78 17.17
N PHE A 301 13.82 25.68 17.36
CA PHE A 301 12.51 25.59 16.71
C PHE A 301 12.62 25.60 15.19
N LEU A 302 13.42 26.52 14.61
CA LEU A 302 13.65 26.58 13.16
C LEU A 302 14.35 25.33 12.61
N MET A 303 15.33 24.78 13.35
CA MET A 303 15.95 23.50 12.96
C MET A 303 14.94 22.36 12.97
N GLY A 304 14.07 22.30 13.98
CA GLY A 304 12.95 21.34 14.01
C GLY A 304 12.01 21.52 12.82
N ALA A 305 11.69 22.76 12.47
CA ALA A 305 10.86 23.07 11.29
C ALA A 305 11.46 22.56 9.99
N THR A 306 12.77 22.78 9.79
CA THR A 306 13.46 22.29 8.60
C THR A 306 13.47 20.77 8.52
N LEU A 307 13.60 20.08 9.66
CA LEU A 307 13.48 18.62 9.72
C LEU A 307 12.08 18.17 9.31
N VAL A 308 11.03 18.79 9.85
CA VAL A 308 9.64 18.41 9.54
C VAL A 308 9.32 18.66 8.07
N VAL A 309 9.69 19.82 7.52
CA VAL A 309 9.44 20.13 6.09
C VAL A 309 10.16 19.15 5.17
N THR A 310 11.42 18.81 5.48
CA THR A 310 12.20 17.85 4.68
C THR A 310 11.68 16.42 4.86
N SER A 311 11.20 16.06 6.05
CA SER A 311 10.64 14.72 6.32
C SER A 311 9.24 14.57 5.72
N PHE A 312 8.45 15.64 5.68
CA PHE A 312 7.08 15.62 5.16
C PHE A 312 7.03 15.12 3.72
N THR A 313 8.05 15.39 2.91
CA THR A 313 8.10 14.90 1.53
C THR A 313 8.13 13.37 1.49
N CYS A 314 8.94 12.71 2.33
CA CYS A 314 9.05 11.25 2.37
C CYS A 314 7.99 10.57 3.24
N THR A 315 7.34 11.31 4.15
CA THR A 315 6.25 10.80 4.99
C THR A 315 4.86 11.08 4.44
N ALA A 316 4.77 11.83 3.34
CA ALA A 316 3.53 12.16 2.63
C ALA A 316 2.54 10.97 2.48
N PRO A 317 2.94 9.74 2.08
CA PRO A 317 1.97 8.64 1.96
C PRO A 317 1.39 8.22 3.32
N PHE A 318 2.21 8.17 4.37
CA PHE A 318 1.75 7.80 5.71
C PHE A 318 0.88 8.89 6.33
N VAL A 319 1.32 10.15 6.19
CA VAL A 319 0.58 11.33 6.65
C VAL A 319 -0.76 11.43 5.90
N GLY A 320 -0.76 11.20 4.59
CA GLY A 320 -1.97 11.19 3.76
C GLY A 320 -2.96 10.11 4.20
N ASN A 321 -2.49 8.90 4.50
CA ASN A 321 -3.32 7.83 5.02
C ASN A 321 -3.93 8.19 6.39
N ILE A 322 -3.12 8.73 7.32
CA ILE A 322 -3.59 9.17 8.64
C ILE A 322 -4.65 10.28 8.50
N LEU A 323 -4.45 11.24 7.58
CA LEU A 323 -5.44 12.30 7.33
C LEU A 323 -6.72 11.77 6.69
N ALA A 324 -6.62 10.82 5.76
CA ALA A 324 -7.77 10.17 5.13
C ALA A 324 -8.62 9.43 6.17
N LEU A 325 -8.00 8.65 7.07
CA LEU A 325 -8.71 7.98 8.17
C LEU A 325 -9.23 8.98 9.22
N ALA A 326 -8.54 10.10 9.44
CA ALA A 326 -9.03 11.13 10.34
C ALA A 326 -10.30 11.83 9.79
N ALA A 327 -10.38 11.99 8.46
CA ALA A 327 -11.52 12.62 7.79
C ALA A 327 -12.82 11.79 7.93
N THR A 328 -12.73 10.46 7.97
CA THR A 328 -13.90 9.58 8.12
C THR A 328 -14.40 9.48 9.57
N GLY A 329 -13.54 9.73 10.57
CA GLY A 329 -13.84 9.40 11.96
C GLY A 329 -14.22 10.56 12.90
N GLY A 330 -13.85 11.81 12.63
CA GLY A 330 -14.08 12.88 13.61
C GLY A 330 -13.48 14.25 13.29
N GLY A 331 -13.17 14.52 12.02
CA GLY A 331 -12.75 15.84 11.56
C GLY A 331 -11.37 16.30 12.07
N LEU A 332 -11.18 17.61 12.09
CA LEU A 332 -9.89 18.29 12.38
C LEU A 332 -9.23 17.84 13.69
N ALA A 333 -10.02 17.48 14.72
CA ALA A 333 -9.51 17.06 16.02
C ALA A 333 -8.79 15.71 15.96
N ARG A 334 -9.29 14.73 15.19
CA ARG A 334 -8.60 13.44 14.99
C ARG A 334 -7.36 13.60 14.12
N ALA A 335 -7.39 14.52 13.14
CA ALA A 335 -6.21 14.85 12.33
C ALA A 335 -5.10 15.47 13.19
N ALA A 336 -5.45 16.42 14.06
CA ALA A 336 -4.52 17.01 15.02
C ALA A 336 -3.96 15.98 16.00
N LEU A 337 -4.79 15.07 16.51
CA LEU A 337 -4.36 13.99 17.41
C LEU A 337 -3.42 13.02 16.69
N GLY A 338 -3.79 12.52 15.50
CA GLY A 338 -2.97 11.60 14.71
C GLY A 338 -1.61 12.19 14.35
N MET A 339 -1.58 13.45 13.91
CA MET A 339 -0.32 14.16 13.61
C MET A 339 0.48 14.50 14.86
N GLY A 340 -0.19 14.78 15.98
CA GLY A 340 0.46 14.98 17.27
C GLY A 340 1.17 13.71 17.73
N VAL A 341 0.52 12.55 17.62
CA VAL A 341 1.11 11.25 17.95
C VAL A 341 2.23 10.89 16.99
N PHE A 342 2.06 11.07 15.68
CA PHE A 342 3.10 10.85 14.67
C PHE A 342 4.35 11.71 14.96
N GLY A 343 4.16 13.01 15.20
CA GLY A 343 5.22 13.95 15.54
C GLY A 343 5.88 13.62 16.87
N LEU A 344 5.13 13.16 17.87
CA LEU A 344 5.65 12.73 19.16
C LEU A 344 6.54 11.50 19.01
N THR A 345 6.09 10.48 18.26
CA THR A 345 6.88 9.27 17.98
C THR A 345 8.20 9.61 17.30
N MET A 346 8.17 10.54 16.34
CA MET A 346 9.39 11.07 15.70
C MET A 346 10.28 11.84 16.68
N ALA A 347 9.71 12.68 17.54
CA ALA A 347 10.46 13.54 18.46
C ALA A 347 11.15 12.76 19.58
N ILE A 348 10.53 11.70 20.11
CA ILE A 348 11.04 10.90 21.24
C ILE A 348 12.52 10.47 21.07
N PRO A 349 12.93 9.80 19.97
CA PRO A 349 14.32 9.36 19.81
C PRO A 349 15.30 10.55 19.72
N PHE A 350 14.92 11.65 19.06
CA PHE A 350 15.78 12.83 18.97
C PHE A 350 15.93 13.54 20.32
N VAL A 351 14.84 13.68 21.08
CA VAL A 351 14.87 14.23 22.43
C VAL A 351 15.72 13.34 23.33
N PHE A 352 15.52 12.02 23.26
CA PHE A 352 16.30 11.06 24.04
C PHE A 352 17.80 11.10 23.72
N LEU A 353 18.17 11.16 22.44
CA LEU A 353 19.56 11.31 22.01
C LEU A 353 20.15 12.64 22.51
N SER A 354 19.39 13.73 22.43
CA SER A 354 19.89 15.05 22.86
C SER A 354 20.15 15.16 24.37
N LEU A 355 19.50 14.33 25.21
CA LEU A 355 19.69 14.30 26.67
C LEU A 355 20.97 13.58 27.10
N ALA A 356 21.59 12.78 26.21
CA ALA A 356 22.80 12.01 26.50
C ALA A 356 24.01 12.36 25.60
N PRO A 357 24.41 13.64 25.49
CA PRO A 357 25.48 14.06 24.58
C PRO A 357 26.84 13.41 24.92
N GLY A 358 27.11 13.14 26.21
CA GLY A 358 28.36 12.53 26.67
C GLY A 358 28.52 11.04 26.32
N ARG A 359 27.43 10.28 26.10
CA ARG A 359 27.52 8.91 25.55
C ARG A 359 27.65 8.94 24.03
N ILE A 360 27.18 10.00 23.39
CA ILE A 360 27.20 10.15 21.93
C ILE A 360 28.59 10.51 21.40
N GLN A 361 29.40 11.23 22.18
CA GLN A 361 30.81 11.46 21.85
C GLN A 361 31.65 10.16 21.77
N ARG A 362 31.14 9.03 22.26
CA ARG A 362 31.76 7.71 22.14
C ARG A 362 31.25 6.89 20.97
N LEU A 363 30.25 7.37 20.20
CA LEU A 363 29.89 6.68 18.98
C LEU A 363 31.07 6.74 17.99
N PRO A 364 31.44 5.59 17.38
CA PRO A 364 32.54 5.55 16.44
C PRO A 364 32.28 6.56 15.33
N GLN A 365 33.34 7.29 14.96
CA GLN A 365 33.28 8.27 13.87
C GLN A 365 32.67 7.62 12.63
N SER A 366 31.98 8.44 11.82
CA SER A 366 31.43 8.09 10.51
C SER A 366 32.50 7.45 9.62
N GLY A 367 32.73 6.15 9.82
CA GLY A 367 33.66 5.36 9.05
C GLY A 367 33.01 4.92 7.76
N GLN A 368 33.67 4.01 7.05
CA GLN A 368 33.27 3.56 5.72
C GLN A 368 31.90 2.84 5.68
N TRP A 369 31.37 2.39 6.82
CA TRP A 369 30.00 1.87 6.93
C TRP A 369 28.94 2.96 6.70
N MET A 370 29.18 4.17 7.21
CA MET A 370 28.29 5.33 7.01
C MET A 370 28.26 5.73 5.53
N ASP A 371 29.41 5.71 4.85
CA ASP A 371 29.48 5.96 3.41
C ASP A 371 28.70 4.90 2.60
N THR A 372 28.78 3.63 3.02
CA THR A 372 28.02 2.54 2.38
C THR A 372 26.52 2.77 2.52
N LEU A 373 26.06 3.07 3.75
CA LEU A 373 24.65 3.34 4.01
C LEU A 373 24.15 4.55 3.24
N LYS A 374 24.94 5.63 3.18
CA LYS A 374 24.61 6.84 2.43
C LYS A 374 24.34 6.53 0.96
N VAL A 375 25.20 5.73 0.33
CA VAL A 375 25.05 5.35 -1.09
C VAL A 375 23.87 4.41 -1.29
N THR A 376 23.68 3.41 -0.41
CA THR A 376 22.51 2.50 -0.48
C THR A 376 21.19 3.25 -0.33
N LEU A 377 21.09 4.18 0.63
CA LEU A 377 19.92 5.03 0.81
C LEU A 377 19.69 5.97 -0.39
N GLY A 378 20.76 6.44 -1.05
CA GLY A 378 20.66 7.22 -2.28
C GLY A 378 20.02 6.45 -3.44
N PHE A 379 20.32 5.16 -3.60
CA PHE A 379 19.64 4.33 -4.61
C PHE A 379 18.16 4.10 -4.28
N ILE A 380 17.82 3.90 -3.00
CA ILE A 380 16.41 3.76 -2.56
C ILE A 380 15.65 5.08 -2.82
N GLU A 381 16.27 6.23 -2.51
CA GLU A 381 15.67 7.54 -2.78
C GLU A 381 15.52 7.79 -4.28
N LEU A 382 16.46 7.35 -5.11
CA LEU A 382 16.34 7.41 -6.57
C LEU A 382 15.16 6.56 -7.08
N ALA A 383 14.97 5.36 -6.53
CA ALA A 383 13.82 4.51 -6.84
C ALA A 383 12.49 5.17 -6.43
N ALA A 384 12.45 5.84 -5.29
CA ALA A 384 11.29 6.63 -4.85
C ALA A 384 11.05 7.86 -5.75
N ALA A 385 12.11 8.56 -6.17
CA ALA A 385 12.00 9.70 -7.09
C ALA A 385 11.36 9.29 -8.42
N LEU A 386 11.74 8.12 -8.97
CA LEU A 386 11.11 7.58 -10.18
C LEU A 386 9.60 7.36 -10.02
N LYS A 387 9.14 6.93 -8.83
CA LYS A 387 7.70 6.76 -8.57
C LYS A 387 6.95 8.09 -8.63
N PHE A 388 7.47 9.15 -8.01
CA PHE A 388 6.85 10.47 -8.07
C PHE A 388 6.89 11.08 -9.48
N ILE A 389 7.98 10.87 -10.22
CA ILE A 389 8.08 11.28 -11.62
C ILE A 389 7.08 10.51 -12.49
N SER A 390 6.91 9.20 -12.26
CA SER A 390 5.90 8.39 -12.97
C SER A 390 4.48 8.86 -12.68
N ASN A 391 4.15 9.19 -11.43
CA ASN A 391 2.84 9.79 -11.10
C ASN A 391 2.63 11.14 -11.81
N ALA A 392 3.66 11.98 -11.88
CA ALA A 392 3.57 13.25 -12.62
C ALA A 392 3.38 13.01 -14.13
N ASP A 393 4.07 12.02 -14.70
CA ASP A 393 3.96 11.63 -16.12
C ASP A 393 2.56 11.10 -16.47
N VAL A 394 1.95 10.28 -15.59
CA VAL A 394 0.55 9.82 -15.72
C VAL A 394 -0.40 11.01 -15.78
N VAL A 395 -0.27 11.98 -14.87
CA VAL A 395 -1.17 13.15 -14.82
C VAL A 395 -0.93 14.11 -16.00
N LEU A 396 0.30 14.19 -16.51
CA LEU A 396 0.67 15.04 -17.66
C LEU A 396 0.42 14.37 -19.03
N GLY A 397 0.15 13.07 -19.07
CA GLY A 397 -0.12 12.32 -20.28
C GLY A 397 1.07 12.17 -21.24
N TRP A 398 2.30 12.35 -20.75
CA TRP A 398 3.51 12.30 -21.60
C TRP A 398 3.83 10.88 -22.11
N LYS A 399 3.25 9.84 -21.50
CA LYS A 399 3.42 8.41 -21.87
C LYS A 399 4.89 7.96 -21.96
N ALA A 400 5.80 8.68 -21.30
CA ALA A 400 7.23 8.43 -21.42
C ALA A 400 7.69 7.29 -20.50
N LEU A 401 6.90 6.94 -19.48
CA LEU A 401 7.24 5.99 -18.42
C LEU A 401 6.22 4.84 -18.36
N SER A 402 6.16 4.05 -19.44
CA SER A 402 5.32 2.85 -19.49
C SER A 402 5.70 1.82 -18.42
N ARG A 403 4.77 0.93 -18.07
CA ARG A 403 4.96 -0.20 -17.14
C ARG A 403 6.30 -0.91 -17.35
N GLU A 404 6.66 -1.19 -18.60
CA GLU A 404 7.90 -1.88 -18.96
C GLU A 404 9.14 -1.04 -18.65
N THR A 405 9.08 0.26 -18.98
CA THR A 405 10.20 1.19 -18.80
C THR A 405 10.42 1.49 -17.32
N PHE A 406 9.35 1.63 -16.55
CA PHE A 406 9.40 1.82 -15.10
C PHE A 406 10.06 0.62 -14.41
N LEU A 407 9.61 -0.60 -14.73
CA LEU A 407 10.15 -1.83 -14.14
C LEU A 407 11.61 -2.07 -14.55
N PHE A 408 11.97 -1.76 -15.79
CA PHE A 408 13.35 -1.85 -16.25
C PHE A 408 14.27 -0.89 -15.48
N LEU A 409 13.86 0.37 -15.31
CA LEU A 409 14.63 1.36 -14.55
C LEU A 409 14.76 0.98 -13.07
N TRP A 410 13.68 0.49 -12.46
CA TRP A 410 13.71 0.00 -11.07
C TRP A 410 14.62 -1.21 -10.91
N ALA A 411 14.53 -2.19 -11.81
CA ALA A 411 15.42 -3.35 -11.81
C ALA A 411 16.88 -2.94 -11.98
N ALA A 412 17.16 -1.98 -12.88
CA ALA A 412 18.51 -1.45 -13.09
C ALA A 412 19.08 -0.76 -11.84
N ILE A 413 18.27 0.02 -11.11
CA ILE A 413 18.68 0.67 -9.85
C ILE A 413 18.98 -0.37 -8.77
N MET A 414 18.11 -1.37 -8.61
CA MET A 414 18.27 -2.40 -7.59
C MET A 414 19.47 -3.31 -7.88
N LEU A 415 19.70 -3.61 -9.15
CA LEU A 415 20.87 -4.33 -9.63
C LEU A 415 22.17 -3.52 -9.45
N ALA A 416 22.16 -2.22 -9.76
CA ALA A 416 23.28 -1.32 -9.48
C ALA A 416 23.60 -1.24 -7.98
N THR A 417 22.57 -1.23 -7.14
CA THR A 417 22.70 -1.28 -5.67
C THR A 417 23.35 -2.59 -5.23
N ALA A 418 22.89 -3.73 -5.73
CA ALA A 418 23.48 -5.04 -5.43
C ALA A 418 24.97 -5.09 -5.85
N PHE A 419 25.31 -4.63 -7.06
CA PHE A 419 26.71 -4.57 -7.53
C PHE A 419 27.58 -3.64 -6.67
N TYR A 420 27.04 -2.52 -6.21
CA TYR A 420 27.73 -1.63 -5.29
C TYR A 420 28.00 -2.32 -3.94
N LEU A 421 27.01 -3.03 -3.37
CA LEU A 421 27.18 -3.76 -2.10
C LEU A 421 28.14 -4.95 -2.23
N PHE A 422 28.20 -5.63 -3.38
CA PHE A 422 29.21 -6.67 -3.66
C PHE A 422 30.63 -6.12 -3.77
N GLY A 423 30.79 -4.79 -3.84
CA GLY A 423 32.09 -4.12 -3.83
C GLY A 423 32.74 -4.00 -5.19
N PHE A 424 32.01 -4.24 -6.29
CA PHE A 424 32.56 -4.19 -7.65
C PHE A 424 33.10 -2.79 -8.03
N PHE A 425 32.46 -1.73 -7.52
CA PHE A 425 32.85 -0.32 -7.77
C PHE A 425 33.70 0.31 -6.67
N ARG A 426 34.10 -0.44 -5.62
CA ARG A 426 34.97 0.09 -4.55
C ARG A 426 36.41 0.16 -5.06
N GLY A 427 36.77 1.32 -5.62
CA GLY A 427 38.14 1.63 -5.99
C GLY A 427 39.10 1.48 -4.80
N ARG A 428 40.06 0.55 -4.93
CA ARG A 428 41.38 0.50 -4.26
C ARG A 428 41.45 0.82 -2.75
N SER A 429 40.39 0.62 -1.95
CA SER A 429 40.50 0.60 -0.49
C SER A 429 40.93 -0.81 -0.03
N LYS A 430 42.10 -0.87 0.61
CA LYS A 430 42.70 -2.10 1.15
C LYS A 430 41.90 -2.61 2.38
N GLU A 431 41.19 -3.74 2.17
CA GLU A 431 40.62 -4.71 3.15
C GLU A 431 39.40 -4.30 4.02
N PRO A 432 38.61 -5.26 4.58
CA PRO A 432 38.44 -6.69 4.33
C PRO A 432 37.04 -7.04 3.72
N ARG A 433 36.77 -8.34 3.53
CA ARG A 433 35.53 -8.94 2.93
C ARG A 433 34.23 -8.21 3.35
N PRO A 434 33.22 -8.13 2.46
CA PRO A 434 31.93 -7.53 2.80
C PRO A 434 31.37 -8.20 4.05
N GLY A 435 30.96 -7.40 5.04
CA GLY A 435 30.38 -7.92 6.28
C GLY A 435 29.13 -8.75 5.98
N ARG A 436 28.84 -9.76 6.81
CA ARG A 436 27.70 -10.68 6.59
C ARG A 436 26.37 -9.94 6.33
N LEU A 437 26.14 -8.81 7.00
CA LEU A 437 24.94 -7.98 6.81
C LEU A 437 24.90 -7.27 5.43
N GLN A 438 26.06 -6.89 4.90
CA GLN A 438 26.17 -6.27 3.58
C GLN A 438 25.92 -7.33 2.48
N THR A 439 26.41 -8.55 2.66
CA THR A 439 26.13 -9.64 1.72
C THR A 439 24.67 -10.09 1.73
N THR A 440 24.01 -10.14 2.90
CA THR A 440 22.59 -10.51 2.97
C THR A 440 21.69 -9.45 2.33
N SER A 441 21.96 -8.17 2.57
CA SER A 441 21.22 -7.08 1.92
C SER A 441 21.45 -7.05 0.40
N ALA A 442 22.68 -7.31 -0.07
CA ALA A 442 22.96 -7.42 -1.51
C ALA A 442 22.14 -8.53 -2.20
N VAL A 443 22.04 -9.71 -1.57
CA VAL A 443 21.24 -10.83 -2.10
C VAL A 443 19.74 -10.48 -2.12
N MET A 444 19.24 -9.78 -1.10
CA MET A 444 17.85 -9.33 -1.06
C MET A 444 17.53 -8.34 -2.19
N PHE A 445 18.40 -7.35 -2.44
CA PHE A 445 18.24 -6.42 -3.56
C PHE A 445 18.34 -7.11 -4.93
N LEU A 446 19.20 -8.13 -5.05
CA LEU A 446 19.33 -8.92 -6.27
C LEU A 446 18.08 -9.76 -6.54
N GLY A 447 17.51 -10.40 -5.51
CA GLY A 447 16.23 -11.12 -5.61
C GLY A 447 15.09 -10.19 -6.03
N PHE A 448 15.04 -8.99 -5.45
CA PHE A 448 14.06 -7.96 -5.81
C PHE A 448 14.22 -7.44 -7.24
N ALA A 449 15.46 -7.26 -7.71
CA ALA A 449 15.73 -6.91 -9.11
C ALA A 449 15.24 -8.03 -10.06
N GLY A 450 15.43 -9.30 -9.68
CA GLY A 450 14.88 -10.45 -10.41
C GLY A 450 13.35 -10.45 -10.46
N TYR A 451 12.69 -10.16 -9.34
CA TYR A 451 11.23 -10.02 -9.28
C TYR A 451 10.70 -8.90 -10.19
N CYS A 452 11.37 -7.73 -10.20
CA CYS A 452 11.02 -6.65 -11.14
C CYS A 452 11.25 -7.07 -12.61
N GLY A 453 12.30 -7.85 -12.88
CA GLY A 453 12.55 -8.43 -14.20
C GLY A 453 11.49 -9.46 -14.63
N TYR A 454 10.94 -10.24 -13.68
CA TYR A 454 9.81 -11.12 -13.94
C TYR A 454 8.55 -10.33 -14.33
N GLY A 455 8.26 -9.23 -13.61
CA GLY A 455 7.18 -8.32 -13.96
C GLY A 455 7.34 -7.65 -15.33
N TRP A 456 8.58 -7.37 -15.76
CA TRP A 456 8.85 -6.86 -17.11
C TRP A 456 8.46 -7.84 -18.21
N SER A 457 8.44 -9.15 -17.92
CA SER A 457 8.00 -10.20 -18.85
C SER A 457 6.47 -10.30 -18.99
N GLY A 458 5.70 -9.37 -18.39
CA GLY A 458 4.25 -9.27 -18.55
C GLY A 458 3.44 -10.16 -17.60
N GLN A 459 4.09 -10.93 -16.73
CA GLN A 459 3.45 -11.83 -15.77
C GLN A 459 2.68 -11.05 -14.67
N PRO A 460 1.64 -11.67 -14.06
CA PRO A 460 0.94 -11.08 -12.93
C PRO A 460 1.91 -10.89 -11.76
N MET A 461 1.79 -9.75 -11.07
CA MET A 461 2.56 -9.43 -9.88
C MET A 461 1.63 -9.19 -8.69
N ASP A 462 2.20 -9.27 -7.49
CA ASP A 462 1.44 -9.06 -6.25
C ASP A 462 0.76 -7.69 -6.24
N PHE A 463 -0.37 -7.62 -5.53
CA PHE A 463 -1.18 -6.43 -5.36
C PHE A 463 -0.36 -5.17 -4.99
N VAL A 464 0.63 -5.33 -4.10
CA VAL A 464 1.48 -4.22 -3.63
C VAL A 464 2.29 -3.60 -4.77
N MET A 465 2.84 -4.40 -5.69
CA MET A 465 3.60 -3.86 -6.81
C MET A 465 2.69 -3.31 -7.89
N THR A 466 1.57 -3.97 -8.17
CA THR A 466 0.59 -3.48 -9.13
C THR A 466 0.06 -2.10 -8.74
N ALA A 467 -0.06 -1.80 -7.44
CA ALA A 467 -0.42 -0.46 -6.94
C ALA A 467 0.68 0.62 -7.13
N ILE A 468 1.95 0.23 -7.23
CA ILE A 468 3.09 1.16 -7.34
C ILE A 468 3.41 1.47 -8.81
N ILE A 469 3.17 0.55 -9.73
CA ILE A 469 3.60 0.67 -11.13
C ILE A 469 2.57 1.45 -11.95
N PRO A 470 2.98 2.24 -12.96
CA PRO A 470 2.03 2.86 -13.88
C PRO A 470 1.17 1.82 -14.61
N ASN A 471 -0.14 2.12 -14.70
CA ASN A 471 -1.16 1.21 -15.25
C ASN A 471 -1.18 1.14 -16.80
N TYR A 472 -0.34 1.92 -17.48
CA TYR A 472 -0.31 1.96 -18.95
C TYR A 472 0.95 1.30 -19.51
N SER A 473 0.81 0.61 -20.64
CA SER A 473 1.89 -0.14 -21.31
C SER A 473 2.15 0.44 -22.71
N ASN A 474 3.40 0.34 -23.19
CA ASN A 474 3.76 0.76 -24.55
C ASN A 474 3.69 -0.40 -25.56
N SER A 475 3.41 -1.62 -25.10
CA SER A 475 3.20 -2.79 -25.95
C SER A 475 1.91 -2.64 -26.77
N SER A 476 2.08 -2.43 -28.07
CA SER A 476 1.00 -2.30 -29.06
C SER A 476 0.10 -3.55 -29.16
N GLU A 477 0.54 -4.70 -28.64
CA GLU A 477 -0.23 -5.95 -28.72
C GLU A 477 -1.44 -5.96 -27.78
N LEU A 478 -1.37 -5.31 -26.61
CA LEU A 478 -2.53 -5.20 -25.71
C LEU A 478 -3.51 -4.11 -26.17
N ALA A 479 -2.99 -3.02 -26.73
CA ALA A 479 -3.77 -1.96 -27.36
C ALA A 479 -4.43 -2.39 -28.68
N ALA A 480 -3.92 -3.43 -29.35
CA ALA A 480 -4.55 -4.01 -30.54
C ALA A 480 -5.80 -4.85 -30.20
N GLN A 481 -5.88 -5.40 -28.99
CA GLN A 481 -7.07 -6.13 -28.52
C GLN A 481 -8.10 -5.22 -27.83
N HIS A 482 -7.66 -4.16 -27.16
CA HIS A 482 -8.52 -3.25 -26.40
C HIS A 482 -8.33 -1.79 -26.85
N GLU A 483 -9.38 -1.20 -27.42
CA GLU A 483 -9.38 0.20 -27.84
C GLU A 483 -9.77 1.07 -26.64
N ILE A 484 -8.83 1.87 -26.13
CA ILE A 484 -9.02 2.71 -24.93
C ILE A 484 -9.58 4.06 -25.36
N VAL A 485 -10.81 4.36 -24.95
CA VAL A 485 -11.44 5.68 -25.07
C VAL A 485 -11.29 6.40 -23.73
N VAL A 486 -10.63 7.55 -23.74
CA VAL A 486 -10.19 8.32 -22.57
C VAL A 486 -11.25 9.39 -22.26
N ASP A 487 -11.66 9.50 -21.00
CA ASP A 487 -12.50 10.58 -20.44
C ASP A 487 -13.88 10.87 -21.12
N ASP A 488 -14.43 9.96 -21.93
CA ASP A 488 -15.76 10.09 -22.52
C ASP A 488 -16.52 8.75 -22.51
N TYR A 489 -17.29 8.55 -21.42
CA TYR A 489 -18.10 7.34 -21.22
C TYR A 489 -19.17 7.18 -22.31
N GLU A 490 -19.80 8.27 -22.76
CA GLU A 490 -20.87 8.18 -23.75
C GLU A 490 -20.32 7.76 -25.12
N ALA A 491 -19.18 8.33 -25.54
CA ALA A 491 -18.51 7.93 -26.77
C ALA A 491 -17.99 6.48 -26.68
N ALA A 492 -17.43 6.08 -25.54
CA ALA A 492 -16.94 4.72 -25.31
C ALA A 492 -18.09 3.69 -25.38
N ARG A 493 -19.22 3.98 -24.73
CA ARG A 493 -20.42 3.14 -24.74
C ARG A 493 -21.05 3.04 -26.14
N ALA A 494 -21.20 4.16 -26.83
CA ALA A 494 -21.76 4.17 -28.19
C ALA A 494 -20.89 3.37 -29.18
N LYS A 495 -19.57 3.35 -28.98
CA LYS A 495 -18.62 2.61 -29.80
C LYS A 495 -18.58 1.12 -29.44
N ALA A 496 -18.62 0.78 -28.15
CA ALA A 496 -18.74 -0.59 -27.67
C ALA A 496 -20.01 -1.27 -28.20
N LEU A 497 -21.15 -0.55 -28.19
CA LEU A 497 -22.41 -1.01 -28.78
C LEU A 497 -22.34 -1.22 -30.29
N ARG A 498 -21.62 -0.36 -31.03
CA ARG A 498 -21.44 -0.52 -32.49
C ARG A 498 -20.52 -1.68 -32.86
N GLN A 499 -19.61 -2.06 -31.98
CA GLN A 499 -18.60 -3.10 -32.23
C GLN A 499 -18.90 -4.43 -31.54
N GLU A 500 -20.02 -4.55 -30.81
CA GLU A 500 -20.39 -5.73 -30.00
C GLU A 500 -19.27 -6.17 -29.03
N LYS A 501 -18.63 -5.19 -28.38
CA LYS A 501 -17.54 -5.45 -27.41
C LYS A 501 -17.94 -5.03 -26.00
N TYR A 502 -17.40 -5.72 -25.00
CA TYR A 502 -17.53 -5.36 -23.60
C TYR A 502 -16.78 -4.06 -23.30
N LEU A 503 -17.40 -3.19 -22.49
CA LEU A 503 -16.82 -1.91 -22.05
C LEU A 503 -16.25 -2.09 -20.63
N LEU A 504 -14.93 -2.02 -20.50
CA LEU A 504 -14.27 -1.98 -19.19
C LEU A 504 -14.14 -0.53 -18.73
N VAL A 505 -14.79 -0.18 -17.62
CA VAL A 505 -14.71 1.15 -17.01
C VAL A 505 -13.64 1.12 -15.92
N ASN A 506 -12.59 1.92 -16.07
CA ASN A 506 -11.50 2.00 -15.09
C ASN A 506 -11.77 3.13 -14.08
N PHE A 507 -12.04 2.77 -12.82
CA PHE A 507 -12.37 3.71 -11.74
C PHE A 507 -11.13 4.31 -11.03
N THR A 508 -9.91 4.11 -11.55
CA THR A 508 -8.66 4.56 -10.90
C THR A 508 -8.34 6.06 -11.05
N GLY A 509 -9.25 6.85 -11.62
CA GLY A 509 -9.20 8.32 -11.51
C GLY A 509 -8.22 9.06 -12.44
N HIS A 510 -7.65 8.39 -13.44
CA HIS A 510 -7.00 9.02 -14.61
C HIS A 510 -6.97 8.01 -15.76
N THR A 511 -7.49 8.40 -16.94
CA THR A 511 -7.36 7.65 -18.20
C THR A 511 -6.11 8.02 -18.99
#